data_AF-A0AAV5YIM9-F1
#
_entry.id   AF-A0AAV5YIM9-F1
#
_cell.length_a   1.000
_cell.length_b   1.000
_cell.length_c   1.000
_cell.angle_alpha   90.00
_cell.angle_beta   90.00
_cell.angle_gamma   90.00
#
_symmetry.space_group_name_H-M   'P 1'
#
loop_
_entity.id
_entity.type
_entity.pdbx_description
1 polymer ?
#
loop_
_entity_poly.entity_id
_entity_poly.type
_entity_poly.pdbx_seq_one_letter_code
_entity_poly.pdbx_strand_id
1 'polypeptide(L)'
;MLVAIAPALAPHDPARATTDGWREPLRKADAALTSGHPRAAQQDWEQAFRVAIQARTPEALLDVGRAYLTIGEAVHDRSTAVGRARRLFLMSLFRARDRRDGLGVAAAAAAFAALGDRELADRGFEIAIAVATRYGDEASRERIGALRARGHG
;
A
#
# COMPACT_ATOMS: atom_id res chain seq x y z
N MET A 1 -16.40 46.14 -22.70
CA MET A 1 -15.21 45.29 -22.78
C MET A 1 -15.21 44.40 -21.53
N LEU A 2 -15.54 43.11 -21.66
CA LEU A 2 -15.61 42.16 -20.54
C LEU A 2 -14.24 41.46 -20.40
N VAL A 3 -13.58 41.64 -19.25
CA VAL A 3 -12.35 40.92 -18.90
C VAL A 3 -12.76 39.56 -18.33
N ALA A 4 -12.48 38.48 -19.07
CA ALA A 4 -12.60 37.13 -18.57
C ALA A 4 -11.45 36.85 -17.60
N ILE A 5 -11.76 36.73 -16.32
CA ILE A 5 -10.81 36.22 -15.31
C ILE A 5 -10.80 34.70 -15.46
N ALA A 6 -9.77 34.16 -16.10
CA ALA A 6 -9.49 32.74 -16.06
C ALA A 6 -9.20 32.34 -14.60
N PRO A 7 -9.75 31.21 -14.08
CA PRO A 7 -9.40 30.77 -12.74
C PRO A 7 -7.92 30.42 -12.71
N ALA A 8 -7.19 31.06 -11.79
CA ALA A 8 -5.81 30.75 -11.51
C ALA A 8 -5.68 29.26 -11.19
N LEU A 9 -4.87 28.55 -11.97
CA LEU A 9 -4.48 27.17 -11.71
C LEU A 9 -3.93 27.12 -10.27
N ALA A 10 -4.65 26.45 -9.36
CA ALA A 10 -4.22 26.33 -7.97
C ALA A 10 -2.78 25.78 -7.92
N PRO A 11 -1.89 26.33 -7.07
CA PRO A 11 -0.54 25.84 -6.96
C PRO A 11 -0.58 24.35 -6.58
N HIS A 12 0.09 23.52 -7.38
CA HIS A 12 0.35 22.13 -7.01
C HIS A 12 1.22 22.15 -5.75
N ASP A 13 0.67 21.69 -4.63
CA ASP A 13 1.45 21.46 -3.41
C ASP A 13 2.34 20.23 -3.63
N PRO A 14 3.67 20.39 -3.78
CA PRO A 14 4.57 19.27 -4.02
C PRO A 14 4.61 18.29 -2.85
N ALA A 15 4.26 18.72 -1.63
CA ALA A 15 4.20 17.84 -0.46
C ALA A 15 2.96 16.92 -0.51
N ARG A 16 1.81 17.42 -0.98
CA ARG A 16 0.62 16.58 -1.23
C ARG A 16 0.78 15.69 -2.46
N ALA A 17 1.37 16.22 -3.53
CA ALA A 17 1.67 15.43 -4.73
C ALA A 17 2.65 14.29 -4.45
N THR A 18 3.58 14.45 -3.50
CA THR A 18 4.47 13.36 -3.05
C THR A 18 3.78 12.40 -2.08
N THR A 19 2.82 12.87 -1.28
CA THR A 19 2.13 12.04 -0.28
C THR A 19 1.11 11.08 -0.86
N ASP A 20 0.58 11.31 -2.07
CA ASP A 20 -0.38 10.40 -2.74
C ASP A 20 -0.04 10.10 -4.22
N GLY A 21 1.09 10.61 -4.73
CA GLY A 21 1.42 10.60 -6.16
C GLY A 21 1.58 9.22 -6.80
N TRP A 22 1.70 8.14 -6.01
CA TRP A 22 1.74 6.78 -6.53
C TRP A 22 0.35 6.25 -6.92
N ARG A 23 -0.74 6.84 -6.38
CA ARG A 23 -2.10 6.32 -6.58
C ARG A 23 -2.63 6.53 -7.99
N GLU A 24 -2.31 7.65 -8.61
CA GLU A 24 -2.71 7.93 -10.00
C GLU A 24 -2.11 6.88 -10.97
N PRO A 25 -0.79 6.62 -10.99
CA PRO A 25 -0.24 5.54 -11.80
C PRO A 25 -0.79 4.16 -11.44
N LEU A 26 -1.08 3.84 -10.16
CA LEU A 26 -1.74 2.56 -9.83
C LEU A 26 -3.12 2.44 -10.46
N ARG A 27 -3.94 3.49 -10.42
CA ARG A 27 -5.26 3.46 -11.08
C ARG A 27 -5.15 3.30 -12.59
N LYS A 28 -4.12 3.89 -13.22
CA LYS A 28 -3.84 3.65 -14.65
C LYS A 28 -3.45 2.20 -14.90
N ALA A 29 -2.63 1.62 -14.03
CA ALA A 29 -2.27 0.21 -14.12
C ALA A 29 -3.49 -0.71 -14.04
N ASP A 30 -4.40 -0.46 -13.09
CA ASP A 30 -5.66 -1.20 -12.94
C ASP A 30 -6.56 -1.07 -14.18
N ALA A 31 -6.66 0.14 -14.75
CA ALA A 31 -7.42 0.38 -15.98
C ALA A 31 -6.81 -0.34 -17.20
N ALA A 32 -5.49 -0.37 -17.30
CA ALA A 32 -4.77 -1.10 -18.34
C ALA A 32 -4.97 -2.62 -18.21
N LEU A 33 -4.93 -3.16 -16.99
CA LEU A 33 -5.26 -4.57 -16.73
C LEU A 33 -6.69 -4.91 -17.15
N THR A 34 -7.66 -4.09 -16.71
CA THR A 34 -9.08 -4.26 -17.06
C THR A 34 -9.31 -4.23 -18.58
N SER A 35 -8.50 -3.45 -19.29
CA SER A 35 -8.57 -3.33 -20.76
C SER A 35 -7.75 -4.38 -21.51
N GLY A 36 -7.12 -5.35 -20.85
CA GLY A 36 -6.31 -6.39 -21.51
C GLY A 36 -4.91 -5.95 -21.94
N HIS A 37 -4.34 -4.91 -21.32
CA HIS A 37 -3.02 -4.36 -21.66
C HIS A 37 -1.99 -4.55 -20.52
N PRO A 38 -1.54 -5.79 -20.24
CA PRO A 38 -0.67 -6.07 -19.09
C PRO A 38 0.69 -5.37 -19.15
N ARG A 39 1.23 -5.10 -20.36
CA ARG A 39 2.48 -4.35 -20.51
C ARG A 39 2.32 -2.88 -20.10
N ALA A 40 1.20 -2.25 -20.46
CA ALA A 40 0.90 -0.89 -20.04
C ALA A 40 0.68 -0.83 -18.52
N ALA A 41 -0.01 -1.84 -17.96
CA ALA A 41 -0.17 -1.96 -16.52
C ALA A 41 1.16 -2.05 -15.77
N GLN A 42 2.09 -2.86 -16.28
CA GLN A 42 3.43 -2.99 -15.72
C GLN A 42 4.20 -1.65 -15.76
N GLN A 43 4.11 -0.90 -16.85
CA GLN A 43 4.76 0.42 -16.98
C GLN A 43 4.20 1.45 -15.99
N ASP A 44 2.89 1.53 -15.88
CA ASP A 44 2.22 2.42 -14.93
C ASP A 44 2.50 2.03 -13.47
N TRP A 45 2.58 0.73 -13.19
CA TRP A 45 3.00 0.21 -11.89
C TRP A 45 4.47 0.56 -11.57
N GLU A 46 5.39 0.50 -12.53
CA GLU A 46 6.78 0.90 -12.32
C GLU A 46 6.90 2.39 -12.00
N GLN A 47 6.05 3.23 -12.64
CA GLN A 47 5.95 4.63 -12.29
C GLN A 47 5.40 4.82 -10.87
N ALA A 48 4.34 4.10 -10.48
CA ALA A 48 3.83 4.11 -9.11
C ALA A 48 4.92 3.71 -8.10
N PHE A 49 5.65 2.64 -8.39
CA PHE A 49 6.69 2.10 -7.53
C PHE A 49 7.81 3.11 -7.28
N ARG A 50 8.28 3.81 -8.32
CA ARG A 50 9.29 4.87 -8.17
C ARG A 50 8.83 5.97 -7.22
N VAL A 51 7.58 6.43 -7.38
CA VAL A 51 7.01 7.48 -6.52
C VAL A 51 6.79 6.96 -5.10
N ALA A 52 6.31 5.72 -4.93
CA ALA A 52 6.08 5.10 -3.63
C ALA A 52 7.36 4.95 -2.79
N ILE A 53 8.48 4.58 -3.43
CA ILE A 53 9.78 4.51 -2.76
C ILE A 53 10.21 5.88 -2.24
N GLN A 54 9.95 6.95 -2.99
CA GLN A 54 10.27 8.33 -2.62
C GLN A 54 9.34 8.90 -1.53
N ALA A 55 8.07 8.51 -1.53
CA ALA A 55 7.09 8.94 -0.52
C ALA A 55 7.49 8.52 0.91
N ARG A 56 8.26 7.42 1.02
CA ARG A 56 8.73 6.87 2.31
C ARG A 56 7.60 6.66 3.32
N THR A 57 6.43 6.27 2.84
CA THR A 57 5.27 5.91 3.67
C THR A 57 5.04 4.38 3.66
N PRO A 58 4.60 3.76 4.77
CA PRO A 58 4.16 2.37 4.80
C PRO A 58 3.03 2.07 3.80
N GLU A 59 2.09 3.00 3.66
CA GLU A 59 0.89 2.86 2.83
C GLU A 59 1.27 2.75 1.36
N ALA A 60 2.23 3.57 0.89
CA ALA A 60 2.70 3.50 -0.50
C ALA A 60 3.30 2.14 -0.86
N LEU A 61 4.10 1.56 0.06
CA LEU A 61 4.70 0.24 -0.13
C LEU A 61 3.65 -0.87 -0.14
N LEU A 62 2.61 -0.74 0.69
CA LEU A 62 1.52 -1.69 0.76
C LEU A 62 0.68 -1.67 -0.53
N ASP A 63 0.33 -0.48 -1.01
CA ASP A 63 -0.47 -0.28 -2.23
C ASP A 63 0.25 -0.86 -3.46
N VAL A 64 1.52 -0.51 -3.67
CA VAL A 64 2.28 -1.02 -4.83
C VAL A 64 2.57 -2.52 -4.72
N GLY A 65 2.71 -3.07 -3.51
CA GLY A 65 2.85 -4.51 -3.30
C GLY A 65 1.58 -5.28 -3.68
N ARG A 66 0.40 -4.77 -3.28
CA ARG A 66 -0.90 -5.36 -3.63
C ARG A 66 -1.17 -5.27 -5.13
N ALA A 67 -0.92 -4.12 -5.75
CA ALA A 67 -1.10 -3.94 -7.19
C ALA A 67 -0.21 -4.90 -8.00
N TYR A 68 1.01 -5.19 -7.52
CA TYR A 68 1.91 -6.11 -8.21
C TYR A 68 1.40 -7.56 -8.20
N LEU A 69 0.67 -7.97 -7.15
CA LEU A 69 0.00 -9.28 -7.12
C LEU A 69 -1.07 -9.36 -8.21
N THR A 70 -1.89 -8.33 -8.38
CA THR A 70 -2.92 -8.28 -9.42
C THR A 70 -2.31 -8.40 -10.82
N ILE A 71 -1.17 -7.72 -11.06
CA ILE A 71 -0.44 -7.81 -12.33
C ILE A 71 0.11 -9.22 -12.53
N GLY A 72 0.78 -9.80 -11.51
CA GLY A 72 1.33 -11.15 -11.56
C GLY A 72 0.28 -12.21 -11.93
N GLU A 73 -0.92 -12.06 -11.37
CA GLU A 73 -2.06 -12.94 -11.67
C GLU A 73 -2.50 -12.82 -13.13
N ALA A 74 -2.61 -11.59 -13.63
CA ALA A 74 -3.04 -11.30 -14.99
C ALA A 74 -2.03 -11.78 -16.06
N VAL A 75 -0.74 -11.88 -15.72
CA VAL A 75 0.32 -12.36 -16.62
C VAL A 75 0.76 -13.80 -16.35
N HIS A 76 0.06 -14.51 -15.47
CA HIS A 76 0.38 -15.89 -15.05
C HIS A 76 1.78 -16.06 -14.43
N ASP A 77 2.32 -15.02 -13.78
CA ASP A 77 3.61 -15.03 -13.07
C ASP A 77 3.44 -14.69 -11.57
N ARG A 78 2.51 -15.40 -10.93
CA ARG A 78 2.19 -15.23 -9.51
C ARG A 78 3.40 -15.45 -8.59
N SER A 79 4.27 -16.40 -8.93
CA SER A 79 5.44 -16.75 -8.08
C SER A 79 6.38 -15.55 -7.90
N THR A 80 6.74 -14.88 -8.99
CA THR A 80 7.58 -13.68 -8.96
C THR A 80 6.88 -12.54 -8.24
N ALA A 81 5.58 -12.35 -8.49
CA ALA A 81 4.79 -11.31 -7.85
C ALA A 81 4.71 -11.47 -6.33
N VAL A 82 4.48 -12.70 -5.83
CA VAL A 82 4.45 -13.02 -4.40
C VAL A 82 5.80 -12.70 -3.74
N GLY A 83 6.92 -13.10 -4.35
CA GLY A 83 8.25 -12.80 -3.82
C GLY A 83 8.50 -11.29 -3.67
N ARG A 84 8.10 -10.50 -4.66
CA ARG A 84 8.24 -9.03 -4.62
C ARG A 84 7.28 -8.38 -3.62
N ALA A 85 6.01 -8.78 -3.62
CA ALA A 85 5.01 -8.26 -2.69
C ALA A 85 5.40 -8.51 -1.24
N ARG A 86 5.87 -9.73 -0.91
CA ARG A 86 6.37 -10.07 0.44
C ARG A 86 7.46 -9.11 0.91
N ARG A 87 8.41 -8.77 0.04
CA ARG A 87 9.48 -7.80 0.36
C ARG A 87 8.92 -6.41 0.64
N LEU A 88 7.95 -5.95 -0.15
CA LEU A 88 7.31 -4.65 0.03
C LEU A 88 6.49 -4.58 1.31
N PHE A 89 5.78 -5.67 1.66
CA PHE A 89 5.05 -5.78 2.92
C PHE A 89 5.99 -5.77 4.13
N LEU A 90 7.16 -6.41 4.05
CA LEU A 90 8.18 -6.34 5.11
C LEU A 90 8.66 -4.90 5.30
N MET A 91 8.97 -4.19 4.20
CA MET A 91 9.39 -2.79 4.27
C MET A 91 8.28 -1.89 4.85
N SER A 92 7.02 -2.14 4.48
CA SER A 92 5.85 -1.43 5.01
C SER A 92 5.73 -1.64 6.53
N LEU A 93 5.82 -2.89 6.99
CA LEU A 93 5.74 -3.26 8.40
C LEU A 93 6.78 -2.53 9.25
N PHE A 94 8.06 -2.60 8.86
CA PHE A 94 9.13 -1.95 9.63
C PHE A 94 8.97 -0.43 9.63
N ARG A 95 8.57 0.16 8.51
CA ARG A 95 8.36 1.61 8.44
C ARG A 95 7.16 2.07 9.28
N ALA A 96 6.07 1.30 9.33
CA ALA A 96 4.93 1.60 10.19
C ALA A 96 5.32 1.50 11.67
N ARG A 97 6.09 0.47 12.03
CA ARG A 97 6.63 0.30 13.38
C ARG A 97 7.51 1.48 13.79
N ASP A 98 8.43 1.93 12.93
CA ASP A 98 9.30 3.07 13.20
C ASP A 98 8.51 4.36 13.43
N ARG A 99 7.38 4.51 12.72
CA ARG A 99 6.43 5.62 12.88
C ARG A 99 5.48 5.45 14.07
N ARG A 100 5.59 4.35 14.83
CA ARG A 100 4.68 4.00 15.94
C ARG A 100 3.23 3.84 15.49
N ASP A 101 3.03 3.47 14.24
CA ASP A 101 1.72 3.27 13.62
C ASP A 101 1.31 1.80 13.72
N GLY A 102 0.53 1.46 14.75
CA GLY A 102 0.04 0.10 14.98
C GLY A 102 -0.92 -0.38 13.88
N LEU A 103 -1.73 0.52 13.30
CA LEU A 103 -2.66 0.17 12.23
C LEU A 103 -1.92 -0.13 10.93
N GLY A 104 -0.88 0.64 10.60
CA GLY A 104 0.00 0.35 9.47
C GLY A 104 0.72 -0.99 9.60
N VAL A 105 1.21 -1.33 10.81
CA VAL A 105 1.80 -2.66 11.07
C VAL A 105 0.76 -3.77 10.85
N ALA A 106 -0.46 -3.60 11.37
CA ALA A 106 -1.54 -4.57 11.18
C ALA A 106 -1.98 -4.70 9.71
N ALA A 107 -1.94 -3.62 8.94
CA ALA A 107 -2.27 -3.66 7.52
C ALA A 107 -1.23 -4.47 6.70
N ALA A 108 0.06 -4.37 7.05
CA ALA A 108 1.09 -5.23 6.48
C ALA A 108 0.96 -6.70 6.94
N ALA A 109 0.64 -6.93 8.21
CA ALA A 109 0.36 -8.27 8.75
C ALA A 109 -0.80 -8.97 8.01
N ALA A 110 -1.90 -8.25 7.79
CA ALA A 110 -3.03 -8.74 7.00
C ALA A 110 -2.62 -9.07 5.54
N ALA A 111 -1.68 -8.33 4.97
CA ALA A 111 -1.17 -8.60 3.63
C ALA A 111 -0.34 -9.90 3.58
N PHE A 112 0.45 -10.21 4.62
CA PHE A 112 1.09 -11.53 4.75
C PHE A 112 0.07 -12.67 4.89
N ALA A 113 -1.00 -12.46 5.68
CA ALA A 113 -2.07 -13.44 5.81
C ALA A 113 -2.72 -13.76 4.44
N ALA A 114 -2.96 -12.74 3.62
CA ALA A 114 -3.49 -12.90 2.26
C ALA A 114 -2.54 -13.66 1.31
N LEU A 115 -1.23 -13.67 1.58
CA LEU A 115 -0.25 -14.50 0.86
C LEU A 115 -0.18 -15.94 1.36
N GLY A 116 -0.84 -16.26 2.49
CA GLY A 116 -0.70 -17.53 3.19
C GLY A 116 0.50 -17.59 4.15
N ASP A 117 1.23 -16.48 4.35
CA ASP A 117 2.37 -16.39 5.25
C ASP A 117 1.91 -16.24 6.71
N ARG A 118 1.26 -17.28 7.25
CA ARG A 118 0.56 -17.26 8.55
C ARG A 118 1.46 -16.84 9.71
N GLU A 119 2.66 -17.42 9.81
CA GLU A 119 3.59 -17.11 10.90
C GLU A 119 4.01 -15.63 10.89
N LEU A 120 4.31 -15.06 9.70
CA LEU A 120 4.65 -13.65 9.57
C LEU A 120 3.45 -12.74 9.90
N ALA A 121 2.25 -13.15 9.52
CA ALA A 121 1.03 -12.43 9.85
C ALA A 121 0.81 -12.39 11.38
N ASP A 122 0.92 -13.53 12.06
CA ASP A 122 0.76 -13.62 13.52
C ASP A 122 1.76 -12.73 14.25
N ARG A 123 3.05 -12.84 13.90
CA ARG A 123 4.10 -11.97 14.44
C ARG A 123 3.83 -10.49 14.16
N GLY A 124 3.36 -10.17 12.96
CA GLY A 124 2.99 -8.80 12.60
C GLY A 124 1.86 -8.25 13.46
N PHE A 125 0.81 -9.05 13.72
CA PHE A 125 -0.29 -8.64 14.59
C PHE A 125 0.14 -8.50 16.06
N GLU A 126 1.04 -9.35 16.56
CA GLU A 126 1.63 -9.18 17.90
C GLU A 126 2.37 -7.84 18.02
N ILE A 127 3.18 -7.48 17.01
CA ILE A 127 3.87 -6.18 16.98
C ILE A 127 2.86 -5.03 16.92
N ALA A 128 1.80 -5.15 16.11
CA ALA A 128 0.77 -4.12 15.99
C ALA A 128 0.09 -3.85 17.33
N ILE A 129 -0.29 -4.90 18.06
CA ILE A 129 -0.89 -4.79 19.40
C ILE A 129 0.10 -4.15 20.38
N ALA A 130 1.38 -4.54 20.37
CA ALA A 130 2.39 -3.94 21.23
C ALA A 130 2.57 -2.43 20.95
N VAL A 131 2.58 -2.03 19.68
CA VAL A 131 2.65 -0.62 19.28
C VAL A 131 1.40 0.14 19.73
N ALA A 132 0.21 -0.40 19.48
CA ALA A 132 -1.05 0.25 19.87
C ALA A 132 -1.24 0.34 21.40
N THR A 133 -0.76 -0.66 22.15
CA THR A 133 -0.75 -0.63 23.62
C THR A 133 0.14 0.50 24.14
N ARG A 134 1.27 0.76 23.49
CA ARG A 134 2.25 1.75 23.94
C ARG A 134 1.97 3.17 23.46
N TYR A 135 1.40 3.32 22.27
CA TYR A 135 1.33 4.62 21.58
C TYR A 135 -0.06 4.95 21.00
N GLY A 136 -1.02 4.02 21.06
CA GLY A 136 -2.36 4.18 20.48
C GLY A 136 -3.47 4.22 21.53
N ASP A 137 -4.71 4.14 21.06
CA ASP A 137 -5.93 4.10 21.87
C ASP A 137 -6.61 2.72 21.82
N GLU A 138 -7.68 2.55 22.60
CA GLU A 138 -8.48 1.32 22.61
C GLU A 138 -9.08 1.03 21.23
N ALA A 139 -9.60 2.06 20.55
CA ALA A 139 -10.20 1.91 19.22
C ALA A 139 -9.20 1.39 18.17
N SER A 140 -7.92 1.74 18.29
CA SER A 140 -6.86 1.18 17.46
C SER A 140 -6.63 -0.30 17.75
N ARG A 141 -6.63 -0.71 19.02
CA ARG A 141 -6.48 -2.12 19.43
C ARG A 141 -7.66 -2.96 18.93
N GLU A 142 -8.89 -2.46 19.05
CA GLU A 142 -10.09 -3.11 18.52
C GLU A 142 -10.00 -3.32 17.00
N ARG A 143 -9.61 -2.28 16.24
CA ARG A 143 -9.44 -2.37 14.79
C ARG A 143 -8.37 -3.39 14.39
N ILE A 144 -7.26 -3.47 15.13
CA ILE A 144 -6.22 -4.47 14.91
C ILE A 144 -6.77 -5.88 15.17
N GLY A 145 -7.52 -6.08 16.25
CA GLY A 145 -8.20 -7.34 16.54
C GLY A 145 -9.15 -7.76 15.42
N ALA A 146 -9.94 -6.82 14.90
CA ALA A 146 -10.85 -7.06 13.78
C ALA A 146 -10.11 -7.38 12.47
N LEU A 147 -8.94 -6.78 12.22
CA LEU A 147 -8.08 -7.14 11.08
C LEU A 147 -7.52 -8.56 11.22
N ARG A 148 -7.05 -8.92 12.41
CA ARG A 148 -6.51 -10.26 12.70
C ARG A 148 -7.57 -11.34 12.50
N ALA A 149 -8.77 -11.15 13.06
CA ALA A 149 -9.87 -12.11 12.92
C ALA A 149 -10.22 -12.38 11.44
N ARG A 150 -10.30 -11.33 10.61
CA ARG A 150 -10.53 -11.46 9.16
C ARG A 150 -9.37 -12.14 8.44
N GLY A 151 -8.15 -11.95 8.91
CA GLY A 151 -6.97 -12.59 8.34
C GLY A 151 -6.96 -14.10 8.54
N HIS A 152 -7.54 -14.63 9.63
CA HIS A 152 -7.52 -16.06 9.96
C HIS A 152 -8.78 -16.85 9.57
N GLY A 153 -9.84 -16.19 9.10
CA GLY A 153 -11.00 -16.86 8.47
C GLY A 153 -10.65 -17.36 7.08
#